data_AF-A0A7X6T4T0-F1
#
_entry.id   AF-A0A7X6T4T0-F1
#
_cell.length_a   1.000
_cell.length_b   1.000
_cell.length_c   1.000
_cell.angle_alpha   90.00
_cell.angle_beta   90.00
_cell.angle_gamma   90.00
#
_symmetry.space_group_name_H-M   'P 1'
#
loop_
_entity.id
_entity.type
_entity.pdbx_description
1 polymer ?
#
loop_
_entity_poly.entity_id
_entity_poly.type
_entity_poly.pdbx_seq_one_letter_code
_entity_poly.pdbx_strand_id
1 'polypeptide(L)' 'GGRVKDLPGVRYHIVRGALDLQGVKDRKQARSKYGAKRPK' A
#
# COMPACT_ATOMS: atom_id res chain seq x y z
N GLY A 1 6.82 4.30 8.82
CA GLY A 1 6.97 3.20 9.78
C GLY A 1 5.61 2.71 10.21
N GLY A 2 5.48 1.42 10.52
CA GLY A 2 4.20 0.81 10.90
C GLY A 2 4.48 -0.63 11.27
N ARG A 3 4.47 -0.94 12.56
CA ARG A 3 4.67 -2.34 13.00
C ARG A 3 3.38 -3.11 12.75
N VAL A 4 3.47 -4.24 12.08
CA VAL A 4 2.32 -5.17 11.99
C VAL A 4 2.26 -5.92 13.31
N LYS A 5 1.13 -5.81 14.04
CA LYS A 5 1.00 -6.42 15.37
C LYS A 5 1.01 -7.94 15.31
N ASP A 6 0.51 -8.50 14.21
CA ASP A 6 0.28 -9.93 14.05
C ASP A 6 1.56 -10.72 13.76
N LEU A 7 2.65 -10.04 13.35
CA LEU A 7 3.89 -10.69 12.94
C LEU A 7 5.08 -10.17 13.76
N PRO A 8 5.78 -11.02 14.54
CA PRO A 8 6.98 -10.62 15.24
C PRO A 8 8.10 -10.33 14.23
N GLY A 9 8.80 -9.20 14.42
CA GLY A 9 9.93 -8.79 13.55
C GLY A 9 9.56 -7.86 12.40
N VAL A 10 8.29 -7.76 11.98
CA VAL A 10 7.86 -6.88 10.88
C VAL A 10 7.53 -5.47 11.40
N ARG A 11 8.49 -4.56 11.26
CA ARG A 11 8.41 -3.19 11.81
C ARG A 11 8.02 -2.10 10.80
N TYR A 12 7.99 -2.45 9.51
CA TYR A 12 7.82 -1.50 8.42
C TYR A 12 6.77 -1.96 7.41
N HIS A 13 6.11 -0.99 6.80
CA HIS A 13 5.23 -1.20 5.65
C HIS A 13 5.90 -0.61 4.42
N ILE A 14 5.74 -1.29 3.29
CA ILE A 14 6.11 -0.76 1.97
C ILE A 14 4.99 0.13 1.43
N VAL A 15 5.37 1.24 0.80
CA VAL A 15 4.42 2.11 0.10
C VAL A 15 4.15 1.51 -1.28
N ARG A 16 2.88 1.35 -1.65
CA ARG A 16 2.48 0.80 -2.96
C ARG A 16 2.29 1.93 -3.97
N GLY A 17 2.68 1.69 -5.22
CA GLY A 17 2.65 2.70 -6.28
C GLY A 17 3.79 3.73 -6.20
N ALA A 18 4.87 3.38 -5.49
CA ALA A 18 6.10 4.17 -5.39
C ALA A 18 7.30 3.31 -5.81
N LEU A 19 8.28 3.93 -6.48
CA LEU A 19 9.41 3.24 -7.12
C LEU A 19 8.92 2.09 -8.03
N ASP A 20 9.51 0.90 -7.91
CA ASP A 20 9.21 -0.26 -8.75
C ASP A 20 7.93 -1.01 -8.34
N LEU A 21 7.36 -0.69 -7.18
CA LEU A 21 6.19 -1.39 -6.64
C LEU A 21 4.89 -0.89 -7.28
N GLN A 22 4.24 -1.77 -8.05
CA GLN A 22 2.93 -1.47 -8.63
C GLN A 22 1.83 -1.30 -7.58
N GLY A 23 0.93 -0.36 -7.87
CA GLY A 23 -0.30 -0.13 -7.13
C GLY A 23 -1.33 -1.25 -7.33
N VAL A 24 -2.32 -1.32 -6.44
CA VAL A 24 -3.38 -2.33 -6.50
C VAL A 24 -4.41 -1.93 -7.57
N LYS A 25 -4.73 -2.84 -8.50
CA LYS A 25 -5.73 -2.61 -9.56
C LYS A 25 -7.14 -2.55 -8.97
N ASP A 26 -8.01 -1.76 -9.61
CA ASP A 26 -9.47 -1.68 -9.36
C ASP A 26 -9.90 -1.31 -7.93
N ARG A 27 -8.98 -0.78 -7.12
CA ARG A 27 -9.28 -0.36 -5.76
C ARG A 27 -10.01 0.99 -5.73
N LYS A 28 -11.33 0.93 -5.53
CA LYS A 28 -12.21 2.12 -5.50
C LYS A 28 -12.14 2.93 -4.20
N GLN A 29 -11.87 2.27 -3.06
CA GLN A 29 -11.80 2.89 -1.73
C GLN A 29 -10.38 2.83 -1.13
N ALA A 30 -10.02 3.84 -0.33
CA ALA A 30 -8.69 3.98 0.28
C ALA A 30 -7.51 3.91 -0.72
N ARG A 31 -7.75 4.36 -1.96
CA ARG A 31 -6.84 4.25 -3.11
C ARG A 31 -5.45 4.87 -2.87
N SER A 32 -5.38 5.92 -2.06
CA SER A 32 -4.13 6.63 -1.73
C SER A 32 -3.12 5.76 -0.97
N LYS A 33 -3.57 4.81 -0.15
CA LYS A 33 -2.68 3.91 0.61
C LYS A 33 -2.07 2.82 -0.26
N TYR A 34 -2.73 2.48 -1.37
CA TYR A 34 -2.40 1.31 -2.18
C TYR A 34 -1.95 1.68 -3.61
N GLY A 35 -1.65 2.94 -3.87
CA GLY A 35 -1.15 3.40 -5.17
C GLY A 35 -2.16 3.27 -6.31
N ALA A 36 -3.46 3.23 -6.01
CA ALA A 36 -4.50 3.13 -7.02
C ALA A 36 -4.91 4.53 -7.51
N LYS A 37 -4.88 4.74 -8.83
CA LYS A 37 -5.28 6.01 -9.44
C LYS A 37 -6.80 6.19 -9.38
N ARG A 38 -7.25 7.46 -9.34
CA ARG A 38 -8.68 7.76 -9.45
C ARG A 38 -9.14 7.38 -10.86
N PRO A 39 -10.16 6.51 -11.02
CA PRO A 39 -10.75 6.28 -12.33
C PRO A 39 -11.34 7.61 -12.85
N LYS A 40 -11.21 7.83 -14.16
CA LYS A 40 -11.80 9.00 -14.83
C LYS A 40 -13.32 8.91 -14.80
#